data_AF-A0A1Y2RFM6-F1
#
_entry.id   AF-A0A1Y2RFM6-F1
#
_cell.length_a   1.000
_cell.length_b   1.000
_cell.length_c   1.000
_cell.angle_alpha   90.00
_cell.angle_beta   90.00
_cell.angle_gamma   90.00
#
_symmetry.space_group_name_H-M   'P 1'
#
loop_
_entity.id
_entity.type
_entity.pdbx_description
1 polymer ?
#
loop_
_entity_poly.entity_id
_entity_poly.type
_entity_poly.pdbx_seq_one_letter_code
_entity_poly.pdbx_strand_id
1 'polypeptide(L)'
;MKKILLYTGLLLFILPQTAKAQFETSRDSVVQLYGIIMTADSLVGIPAVSVTVKGQNRGTISNAQGVFSIVVLKGDQVEFTHVTYKPKTITIPRNLEGNQHSVVQLMVIDTVYLPATIIRPRPTQEQFARDFVNVKVPTDDIEIARQNTSATKRRILMRTVPGDGGEATRIQFNNIANKATYTGQTPPMNIFNPAAWADFIQAWKRGDFKNKN
;
A
#
# COMPACT_ATOMS: atom_id res chain seq x y z
N MET A 1 -62.74 26.53 -56.63
CA MET A 1 -61.80 26.61 -55.48
C MET A 1 -61.12 25.27 -55.18
N LYS A 2 -61.83 24.12 -55.15
CA LYS A 2 -61.23 22.79 -54.89
C LYS A 2 -60.11 22.36 -55.86
N LYS A 3 -60.22 22.69 -57.16
CA LYS A 3 -59.19 22.34 -58.16
C LYS A 3 -57.89 23.16 -57.99
N ILE A 4 -57.99 24.41 -57.54
CA ILE A 4 -56.82 25.28 -57.30
C ILE A 4 -56.02 24.80 -56.08
N LEU A 5 -56.72 24.34 -55.04
CA LEU A 5 -56.10 23.68 -53.88
C LEU A 5 -55.37 22.39 -54.26
N LEU A 6 -55.90 21.65 -55.24
CA LEU A 6 -55.28 20.41 -55.71
C LEU A 6 -54.02 20.68 -56.55
N TYR A 7 -54.04 21.69 -57.43
CA TYR A 7 -52.86 22.08 -58.21
C TYR A 7 -51.77 22.74 -57.36
N THR A 8 -52.13 23.50 -56.32
CA THR A 8 -51.15 24.08 -55.38
C THR A 8 -50.49 23.02 -54.51
N GLY A 9 -51.24 22.00 -54.06
CA GLY A 9 -50.66 20.84 -53.37
C GLY A 9 -49.71 20.02 -54.24
N LEU A 10 -50.04 19.83 -55.52
CA LEU A 10 -49.18 19.11 -56.47
C LEU A 10 -47.89 19.89 -56.78
N LEU A 11 -47.97 21.22 -56.87
CA LEU A 11 -46.79 22.08 -57.09
C LEU A 11 -45.83 22.07 -55.89
N LEU A 12 -46.35 21.93 -54.66
CA LEU A 12 -45.54 21.84 -53.45
C LEU A 12 -44.74 20.52 -53.37
N PHE A 13 -45.24 19.46 -54.01
CA PHE A 13 -44.60 18.14 -54.04
C PHE A 13 -43.50 18.01 -55.11
N ILE A 14 -43.50 18.91 -56.10
CA ILE A 14 -42.50 18.93 -57.20
C ILE A 14 -41.33 19.85 -56.88
N LEU A 15 -41.41 20.67 -55.81
CA LEU A 15 -40.27 21.43 -55.31
C LEU A 15 -39.19 20.46 -54.80
N PRO A 16 -38.02 20.38 -55.46
CA PRO A 16 -36.97 19.47 -55.01
C PRO A 16 -36.45 19.97 -53.67
N GLN A 17 -36.83 19.29 -52.59
CA GLN A 17 -36.14 19.43 -51.33
C GLN A 17 -34.71 18.91 -51.56
N THR A 18 -33.75 19.84 -51.58
CA THR A 18 -32.33 19.52 -51.64
C THR A 18 -31.92 18.90 -50.31
N ALA A 19 -32.22 17.61 -50.14
CA ALA A 19 -31.75 16.83 -49.02
C ALA A 19 -30.22 16.75 -49.13
N LYS A 20 -29.53 17.51 -48.28
CA LYS A 20 -28.07 17.43 -48.07
C LYS A 20 -27.75 16.12 -47.33
N ALA A 21 -27.88 14.99 -48.02
CA ALA A 21 -27.55 13.66 -47.51
C ALA A 21 -26.16 13.17 -47.97
N GLN A 22 -25.26 14.08 -48.32
CA GLN A 22 -23.90 13.74 -48.74
C GLN A 22 -23.06 13.36 -47.51
N PHE A 23 -22.97 12.06 -47.24
CA PHE A 23 -22.06 11.41 -46.28
C PHE A 23 -20.57 11.47 -46.74
N GLU A 24 -20.13 12.56 -47.36
CA GLU A 24 -18.72 12.70 -47.79
C GLU A 24 -17.79 13.17 -46.65
N THR A 25 -18.34 13.62 -45.52
CA THR A 25 -17.56 14.07 -44.35
C THR A 25 -16.70 12.97 -43.72
N SER A 26 -17.04 11.70 -43.92
CA SER A 26 -16.29 10.58 -43.32
C SER A 26 -14.91 10.40 -43.96
N ARG A 27 -14.73 10.71 -45.25
CA ARG A 27 -13.41 10.59 -45.92
C ARG A 27 -12.46 11.72 -45.54
N ASP A 28 -12.97 12.94 -45.39
CA ASP A 28 -12.17 14.09 -44.94
C ASP A 28 -11.82 14.02 -43.44
N SER A 29 -12.47 13.13 -42.68
CA SER A 29 -12.17 12.96 -41.25
C SER A 29 -10.96 12.05 -40.97
N VAL A 30 -10.46 11.31 -41.97
CA VAL A 30 -9.37 10.34 -41.81
C VAL A 30 -8.02 11.01 -42.07
N VAL A 31 -7.10 10.91 -41.12
CA VAL A 31 -5.76 11.49 -41.19
C VAL A 31 -4.71 10.41 -40.94
N GLN A 32 -3.69 10.36 -41.78
CA GLN A 32 -2.47 9.61 -41.50
C GLN A 32 -1.57 10.45 -40.59
N LEU A 33 -1.48 10.02 -39.34
CA LEU A 33 -0.56 10.57 -38.36
C LEU A 33 0.77 9.84 -38.48
N TYR A 34 1.84 10.58 -38.74
CA TYR A 34 3.20 10.05 -38.75
C TYR A 34 4.13 10.97 -37.97
N GLY A 35 5.27 10.44 -37.57
CA GLY A 35 6.14 11.22 -36.71
C GLY A 35 7.34 10.46 -36.21
N ILE A 36 8.11 11.14 -35.37
CA ILE A 36 9.23 10.56 -34.64
C ILE A 36 9.01 10.76 -33.14
N ILE A 37 9.26 9.71 -32.38
CA ILE A 37 9.19 9.70 -30.92
C ILE A 37 10.62 9.73 -30.40
N MET A 38 10.92 10.73 -29.57
CA MET A 38 12.28 10.96 -29.07
C MET A 38 12.28 11.21 -27.56
N THR A 39 13.43 11.01 -26.93
CA THR A 39 13.64 11.40 -25.53
C THR A 39 13.64 12.91 -25.39
N ALA A 40 13.02 13.45 -24.34
CA ALA A 40 13.01 14.89 -24.07
C ALA A 40 14.39 15.47 -23.72
N ASP A 41 15.32 14.66 -23.22
CA ASP A 41 16.65 15.08 -22.78
C ASP A 41 17.67 15.07 -23.93
N SER A 42 17.88 13.89 -24.54
CA SER A 42 18.94 13.70 -25.55
C SER A 42 18.46 13.75 -27.00
N LEU A 43 17.16 13.94 -27.25
CA LEU A 43 16.53 13.89 -28.58
C LEU A 43 16.90 12.62 -29.38
N VAL A 44 17.10 11.49 -28.70
CA VAL A 44 17.35 10.21 -29.34
C VAL A 44 16.01 9.53 -29.63
N GLY A 45 15.87 8.96 -30.83
CA GLY A 45 14.69 8.20 -31.24
C GLY A 45 14.44 6.99 -30.33
N ILE A 46 13.20 6.83 -29.85
CA ILE A 46 12.83 5.74 -28.94
C ILE A 46 12.19 4.61 -29.75
N PRO A 47 12.81 3.42 -29.81
CA PRO A 47 12.24 2.28 -30.51
C PRO A 47 11.13 1.61 -29.70
N ALA A 48 10.27 0.85 -30.38
CA ALA A 48 9.25 -0.01 -29.79
C ALA A 48 8.27 0.71 -28.82
N VAL A 49 8.01 1.99 -29.06
CA VAL A 49 6.95 2.73 -28.35
C VAL A 49 5.61 2.28 -28.88
N SER A 50 4.69 1.93 -27.97
CA SER A 50 3.32 1.58 -28.33
C SER A 50 2.52 2.86 -28.54
N VAL A 51 1.96 3.00 -29.73
CA VAL A 51 1.14 4.14 -30.15
C VAL A 51 -0.28 3.64 -30.35
N THR A 52 -1.21 4.02 -29.48
CA THR A 52 -2.58 3.50 -29.48
C THR A 52 -3.59 4.64 -29.58
N VAL A 53 -4.73 4.39 -30.23
CA VAL A 53 -5.85 5.33 -30.25
C VAL A 53 -6.74 5.04 -29.06
N LYS A 54 -6.92 6.02 -28.17
CA LYS A 54 -7.66 5.85 -26.92
C LYS A 54 -9.11 5.46 -27.19
N GLY A 55 -9.55 4.35 -26.60
CA GLY A 55 -10.90 3.81 -26.78
C GLY A 55 -11.11 2.98 -28.05
N GLN A 56 -10.06 2.73 -28.84
CA GLN A 56 -10.10 1.85 -30.00
C GLN A 56 -9.02 0.76 -29.88
N ASN A 57 -9.27 -0.44 -30.41
CA ASN A 57 -8.24 -1.50 -30.52
C ASN A 57 -7.33 -1.28 -31.74
N ARG A 58 -6.92 -0.04 -31.98
CA ARG A 58 -6.04 0.34 -33.10
C ARG A 58 -4.76 0.95 -32.54
N GLY A 59 -3.63 0.45 -33.03
CA GLY A 59 -2.32 0.93 -32.62
C GLY A 59 -1.23 0.51 -33.60
N THR A 60 -0.04 1.07 -33.39
CA THR A 60 1.20 0.72 -34.09
C THR A 60 2.36 0.77 -33.12
N ILE A 61 3.55 0.40 -33.58
CA ILE A 61 4.80 0.48 -32.83
C ILE A 61 5.80 1.36 -33.57
N SER A 62 6.68 2.06 -32.85
CA SER A 62 7.78 2.78 -33.48
C SER A 62 8.91 1.85 -33.94
N ASN A 63 9.58 2.22 -35.04
CA ASN A 63 10.73 1.49 -35.56
C ASN A 63 12.02 1.78 -34.76
N ALA A 64 13.17 1.24 -35.21
CA ALA A 64 14.46 1.41 -34.55
C ALA A 64 14.90 2.88 -34.37
N GLN A 65 14.44 3.77 -35.26
CA GLN A 65 14.73 5.20 -35.25
C GLN A 65 13.65 6.01 -34.52
N GLY A 66 12.64 5.36 -33.93
CA GLY A 66 11.52 6.01 -33.26
C GLY A 66 10.44 6.56 -34.20
N VAL A 67 10.48 6.22 -35.49
CA VAL A 67 9.48 6.65 -36.47
C VAL A 67 8.23 5.78 -36.37
N PHE A 68 7.06 6.39 -36.44
CA PHE A 68 5.76 5.70 -36.44
C PHE A 68 4.82 6.26 -37.51
N SER A 69 3.84 5.45 -37.91
CA SER A 69 2.74 5.87 -38.79
C SER A 69 1.47 5.11 -38.41
N ILE A 70 0.38 5.83 -38.20
CA ILE A 70 -0.93 5.31 -37.83
C ILE A 70 -2.04 6.14 -38.47
N VAL A 71 -3.15 5.50 -38.81
CA VAL A 71 -4.33 6.18 -39.34
C VAL A 71 -5.30 6.47 -38.19
N VAL A 72 -5.68 7.73 -38.02
CA VAL A 72 -6.52 8.25 -36.93
C VAL A 72 -7.63 9.14 -37.48
N LEU A 73 -8.64 9.46 -36.67
CA LEU A 73 -9.66 10.43 -37.04
C LEU A 73 -9.35 11.81 -36.43
N LYS A 74 -9.80 12.87 -37.11
CA LYS A 74 -9.75 14.24 -36.58
C LYS A 74 -10.51 14.32 -35.25
N GLY A 75 -9.81 14.71 -34.17
CA GLY A 75 -10.36 14.75 -32.80
C GLY A 75 -10.07 13.53 -31.93
N ASP A 76 -9.42 12.48 -32.47
CA ASP A 76 -9.00 11.32 -31.68
C ASP A 76 -7.88 11.68 -30.69
N GLN A 77 -7.77 10.90 -29.63
CA GLN A 77 -6.67 10.97 -28.67
C GLN A 77 -5.72 9.80 -28.93
N VAL A 78 -4.44 10.11 -29.16
CA VAL A 78 -3.39 9.12 -29.37
C VAL A 78 -2.51 9.06 -28.14
N GLU A 79 -2.35 7.86 -27.59
CA GLU A 79 -1.56 7.59 -26.40
C GLU A 79 -0.25 6.90 -26.78
N PHE A 80 0.84 7.39 -26.21
CA PHE A 80 2.19 6.86 -26.37
C PHE A 80 2.63 6.24 -25.05
N THR A 81 2.93 4.94 -25.06
CA THR A 81 3.36 4.19 -23.88
C THR A 81 4.64 3.42 -24.15
N HIS A 82 5.52 3.38 -23.15
CA HIS A 82 6.76 2.62 -23.17
C HIS A 82 7.12 2.23 -21.74
N VAL A 83 7.81 1.10 -21.55
CA VAL A 83 8.17 0.58 -20.22
C VAL A 83 9.03 1.54 -19.39
N THR A 84 9.88 2.33 -20.05
CA THR A 84 10.86 3.23 -19.41
C THR A 84 10.43 4.70 -19.36
N TYR A 85 9.34 5.08 -20.02
CA TYR A 85 8.94 6.49 -20.16
C TYR A 85 7.52 6.73 -19.67
N LYS A 86 7.28 7.95 -19.19
CA LYS A 86 5.94 8.35 -18.75
C LYS A 86 4.96 8.34 -19.94
N PRO A 87 3.76 7.76 -19.79
CA PRO A 87 2.73 7.83 -20.80
C PRO A 87 2.41 9.27 -21.18
N LYS A 88 2.20 9.52 -22.48
CA LYS A 88 1.79 10.83 -22.96
C LYS A 88 0.66 10.69 -23.97
N THR A 89 -0.35 11.53 -23.84
CA THR A 89 -1.50 11.55 -24.75
C THR A 89 -1.50 12.87 -25.52
N ILE A 90 -1.77 12.79 -26.82
CA ILE A 90 -2.00 13.96 -27.67
C ILE A 90 -3.42 13.91 -28.23
N THR A 91 -4.02 15.08 -28.42
CA THR A 91 -5.32 15.20 -29.09
C THR A 91 -5.10 15.74 -30.49
N ILE A 92 -5.61 15.03 -31.49
CA ILE A 92 -5.52 15.44 -32.89
C ILE A 92 -6.50 16.60 -33.13
N PRO A 93 -6.05 17.77 -33.64
CA PRO A 93 -6.95 18.88 -33.91
C PRO A 93 -8.06 18.52 -34.90
N ARG A 94 -9.25 19.08 -34.70
CA ARG A 94 -10.40 18.84 -35.61
C ARG A 94 -10.31 19.63 -36.92
N ASN A 95 -9.53 20.70 -36.92
CA ASN A 95 -9.38 21.66 -38.02
C ASN A 95 -8.11 21.39 -38.87
N LEU A 96 -7.70 20.13 -39.00
CA LEU A 96 -6.56 19.78 -39.86
C LEU A 96 -6.95 19.89 -41.34
N GLU A 97 -6.16 20.65 -42.10
CA GLU A 97 -6.24 20.71 -43.55
C GLU A 97 -5.41 19.57 -44.15
N GLY A 98 -6.05 18.74 -44.97
CA GLY A 98 -5.42 17.59 -45.62
C GLY A 98 -5.46 16.28 -44.82
N ASN A 99 -4.90 15.24 -45.43
CA ASN A 99 -5.00 13.85 -44.95
C ASN A 99 -3.75 13.36 -44.22
N GLN A 100 -2.77 14.24 -43.99
CA GLN A 100 -1.46 13.89 -43.45
C GLN A 100 -1.07 14.88 -42.36
N HIS A 101 -0.66 14.37 -41.21
CA HIS A 101 -0.23 15.19 -40.07
C HIS A 101 1.06 14.64 -39.46
N SER A 102 2.07 15.50 -39.34
CA SER A 102 3.36 15.15 -38.75
C SER A 102 3.43 15.64 -37.30
N VAL A 103 3.90 14.78 -36.39
CA VAL A 103 4.10 15.13 -34.98
C VAL A 103 5.47 14.65 -34.50
N VAL A 104 6.18 15.54 -33.79
CA VAL A 104 7.38 15.16 -33.02
C VAL A 104 6.97 14.98 -31.57
N GLN A 105 7.10 13.76 -31.06
CA GLN A 105 6.62 13.39 -29.74
C GLN A 105 7.80 13.18 -28.79
N LEU A 106 7.96 14.09 -27.83
CA LEU A 106 8.98 13.98 -26.78
C LEU A 106 8.43 13.23 -25.55
N MET A 107 9.14 12.19 -25.11
CA MET A 107 8.83 11.41 -23.91
C MET A 107 9.87 11.65 -22.80
N VAL A 108 9.40 11.69 -21.55
CA VAL A 108 10.23 11.90 -20.36
C VAL A 108 10.42 10.56 -19.66
N ILE A 109 11.65 10.28 -19.19
CA ILE A 109 11.97 9.04 -18.50
C ILE A 109 11.11 8.89 -17.24
N ASP A 110 10.58 7.69 -17.02
CA ASP A 110 9.87 7.39 -15.78
C ASP A 110 10.87 6.97 -14.70
N THR A 111 10.93 7.74 -13.63
CA THR A 111 11.86 7.53 -12.51
C THR A 111 11.23 6.68 -11.40
N VAL A 112 10.07 6.07 -11.65
CA VAL A 112 9.41 5.20 -10.67
C VAL A 112 10.19 3.89 -10.59
N TYR A 113 10.96 3.73 -9.51
CA TYR A 113 11.59 2.47 -9.18
C TYR A 113 10.52 1.45 -8.80
N LEU A 114 10.43 0.35 -9.55
CA LEU A 114 9.70 -0.82 -9.09
C LEU A 114 10.29 -1.27 -7.75
N PRO A 115 9.47 -1.61 -6.74
CA PRO A 115 9.98 -2.10 -5.47
C PRO A 115 10.79 -3.38 -5.73
N ALA A 116 12.07 -3.36 -5.33
CA ALA A 116 12.93 -4.52 -5.46
C ALA A 116 12.39 -5.66 -4.58
N THR A 117 11.83 -6.69 -5.20
CA THR A 117 11.48 -7.93 -4.50
C THR A 117 12.76 -8.74 -4.31
N ILE A 118 13.22 -8.84 -3.07
CA ILE A 118 14.36 -9.70 -2.72
C ILE A 118 13.88 -11.15 -2.73
N ILE A 119 14.14 -11.87 -3.82
CA ILE A 119 13.93 -13.31 -3.88
C ILE A 119 15.03 -13.98 -3.06
N ARG A 120 14.67 -14.49 -1.87
CA ARG A 120 15.61 -15.27 -1.04
C ARG A 120 15.72 -16.70 -1.58
N PRO A 121 16.93 -17.27 -1.68
CA PRO A 121 17.10 -18.68 -2.03
C PRO A 121 16.44 -19.57 -0.98
N ARG A 122 16.03 -20.78 -1.38
CA ARG A 122 15.45 -21.75 -0.45
C ARG A 122 16.49 -22.09 0.64
N PRO A 123 16.10 -22.13 1.93
CA PRO A 123 17.03 -22.53 2.98
C PRO A 123 17.54 -23.95 2.75
N THR A 124 18.80 -24.21 3.11
CA THR A 124 19.31 -25.58 3.18
C THR A 124 18.54 -26.37 4.25
N GLN A 125 18.54 -27.69 4.19
CA GLN A 125 17.80 -28.51 5.16
C GLN A 125 18.21 -28.21 6.61
N GLU A 126 19.50 -28.05 6.86
CA GLU A 126 20.04 -27.70 8.18
C GLU A 126 19.59 -26.31 8.64
N GLN A 127 19.62 -25.33 7.73
CA GLN A 127 19.18 -23.97 8.03
C GLN A 127 17.69 -23.92 8.31
N PHE A 128 16.88 -24.64 7.51
CA PHE A 128 15.45 -24.78 7.77
C PHE A 128 15.18 -25.41 9.12
N ALA A 129 15.87 -26.50 9.48
CA ALA A 129 15.68 -27.15 10.79
C ALA A 129 16.03 -26.20 11.95
N ARG A 130 17.15 -25.46 11.85
CA ARG A 130 17.50 -24.45 12.85
C ARG A 130 16.47 -23.34 12.94
N ASP A 131 16.06 -22.79 11.81
CA ASP A 131 15.12 -21.67 11.78
C ASP A 131 13.74 -22.10 12.27
N PHE A 132 13.27 -23.29 11.88
CA PHE A 132 11.99 -23.85 12.30
C PHE A 132 11.89 -24.03 13.82
N VAL A 133 12.96 -24.53 14.45
CA VAL A 133 13.01 -24.69 15.92
C VAL A 133 13.07 -23.34 16.63
N ASN A 134 13.75 -22.35 16.05
CA ASN A 134 13.96 -21.04 16.68
C ASN A 134 12.89 -20.00 16.31
N VAL A 135 11.99 -20.32 15.37
CA VAL A 135 11.00 -19.37 14.90
C VAL A 135 10.04 -19.04 16.05
N LYS A 136 9.94 -17.75 16.37
CA LYS A 136 8.94 -17.29 17.34
C LYS A 136 7.59 -17.25 16.63
N VAL A 137 6.75 -18.23 16.93
CA VAL A 137 5.37 -18.24 16.46
C VAL A 137 4.58 -17.18 17.25
N PRO A 138 3.85 -16.28 16.58
CA PRO A 138 2.96 -15.34 17.25
C PRO A 138 2.02 -16.10 18.19
N THR A 139 1.93 -15.62 19.42
CA THR A 139 1.11 -16.25 20.46
C THR A 139 -0.33 -15.79 20.30
N ASP A 140 -1.28 -16.73 20.34
CA ASP A 140 -2.71 -16.41 20.36
C ASP A 140 -3.10 -15.69 21.66
N ASP A 141 -4.18 -14.89 21.62
CA ASP A 141 -4.65 -14.09 22.74
C ASP A 141 -4.96 -14.96 23.98
N ILE A 142 -5.48 -16.16 23.75
CA ILE A 142 -5.76 -17.16 24.79
C ILE A 142 -4.47 -17.64 25.46
N GLU A 143 -3.43 -17.86 24.67
CA GLU A 143 -2.14 -18.32 25.16
C GLU A 143 -1.40 -17.21 25.92
N ILE A 144 -1.52 -15.95 25.47
CA ILE A 144 -1.04 -14.77 26.22
C ILE A 144 -1.74 -14.70 27.59
N ALA A 145 -3.07 -14.83 27.61
CA ALA A 145 -3.85 -14.81 28.85
C ALA A 145 -3.44 -15.95 29.80
N ARG A 146 -3.22 -17.16 29.27
CA ARG A 146 -2.74 -18.32 30.03
C ARG A 146 -1.37 -18.06 30.65
N GLN A 147 -0.43 -17.52 29.88
CA GLN A 147 0.92 -17.19 30.37
C GLN A 147 0.90 -16.13 31.47
N ASN A 148 0.08 -15.09 31.31
CA ASN A 148 -0.11 -14.04 32.30
C ASN A 148 -0.74 -14.55 33.61
N THR A 149 -1.65 -15.52 33.51
CA THR A 149 -2.33 -16.11 34.67
C THR A 149 -1.53 -17.23 35.35
N SER A 150 -0.47 -17.72 34.71
CA SER A 150 0.35 -18.83 35.23
C SER A 150 0.85 -18.57 36.66
N ALA A 151 0.72 -19.56 37.53
CA ALA A 151 1.09 -19.45 38.94
C ALA A 151 2.57 -19.06 39.12
N THR A 152 3.44 -19.57 38.24
CA THR A 152 4.87 -19.23 38.24
C THR A 152 5.10 -17.76 37.92
N LYS A 153 4.46 -17.21 36.89
CA LYS A 153 4.60 -15.80 36.52
C LYS A 153 4.04 -14.89 37.62
N ARG A 154 2.87 -15.22 38.19
CA ARG A 154 2.31 -14.49 39.35
C ARG A 154 3.25 -14.49 40.55
N ARG A 155 3.88 -15.63 40.87
CA ARG A 155 4.85 -15.74 41.96
C ARG A 155 6.12 -14.93 41.72
N ILE A 156 6.61 -14.87 40.48
CA ILE A 156 7.75 -14.02 40.12
C ILE A 156 7.37 -12.54 40.25
N LEU A 157 6.20 -12.15 39.75
CA LEU A 157 5.70 -10.78 39.86
C LEU A 157 5.56 -10.36 41.33
N MET A 158 5.00 -11.21 42.20
CA MET A 158 4.93 -10.93 43.65
C MET A 158 6.30 -10.72 44.32
N ARG A 159 7.39 -11.26 43.75
CA ARG A 159 8.75 -11.11 44.30
C ARG A 159 9.51 -9.93 43.72
N THR A 160 9.19 -9.55 42.49
CA THR A 160 9.98 -8.62 41.67
C THR A 160 9.33 -7.24 41.54
N VAL A 161 8.00 -7.18 41.60
CA VAL A 161 7.25 -5.93 41.53
C VAL A 161 7.17 -5.35 42.94
N PRO A 162 7.66 -4.13 43.19
CA PRO A 162 7.49 -3.47 44.48
C PRO A 162 6.00 -3.19 44.70
N GLY A 163 5.53 -3.34 45.94
CA GLY A 163 4.15 -3.03 46.29
C GLY A 163 3.84 -1.56 46.05
N ASP A 164 2.64 -1.29 45.53
CA ASP A 164 2.11 0.07 45.39
C ASP A 164 1.88 0.71 46.78
N GLY A 165 1.77 2.04 46.87
CA GLY A 165 1.56 2.75 48.13
C GLY A 165 0.35 2.26 48.93
N GLY A 166 -0.75 1.94 48.23
CA GLY A 166 -1.94 1.34 48.85
C GLY A 166 -1.69 -0.09 49.36
N GLU A 167 -0.92 -0.89 48.63
CA GLU A 167 -0.56 -2.25 49.03
C GLU A 167 0.40 -2.26 50.24
N ALA A 168 1.41 -1.39 50.23
CA ALA A 168 2.33 -1.21 51.34
C ALA A 168 1.59 -0.80 52.62
N THR A 169 0.66 0.15 52.49
CA THR A 169 -0.21 0.60 53.60
C THR A 169 -1.08 -0.55 54.12
N ARG A 170 -1.68 -1.35 53.24
CA ARG A 170 -2.46 -2.54 53.62
C ARG A 170 -1.62 -3.59 54.33
N ILE A 171 -0.41 -3.88 53.84
CA ILE A 171 0.53 -4.80 54.49
C ILE A 171 0.88 -4.29 55.89
N GLN A 172 1.14 -2.99 56.03
CA GLN A 172 1.41 -2.37 57.33
C GLN A 172 0.23 -2.49 58.28
N PHE A 173 -0.99 -2.18 57.84
CA PHE A 173 -2.19 -2.33 58.68
C PHE A 173 -2.46 -3.78 59.06
N ASN A 174 -2.26 -4.73 58.15
CA ASN A 174 -2.37 -6.17 58.47
C ASN A 174 -1.35 -6.58 59.55
N ASN A 175 -0.11 -6.08 59.45
CA ASN A 175 0.91 -6.33 60.47
C ASN A 175 0.54 -5.70 61.82
N ILE A 176 -0.05 -4.50 61.82
CA ILE A 176 -0.54 -3.85 63.04
C ILE A 176 -1.72 -4.63 63.63
N ALA A 177 -2.68 -5.05 62.81
CA ALA A 177 -3.84 -5.83 63.24
C ALA A 177 -3.40 -7.19 63.84
N ASN A 178 -2.49 -7.89 63.18
CA ASN A 178 -1.93 -9.14 63.71
C ASN A 178 -1.23 -8.92 65.06
N LYS A 179 -0.45 -7.84 65.22
CA LYS A 179 0.14 -7.49 66.52
C LYS A 179 -0.92 -7.16 67.56
N ALA A 180 -1.98 -6.47 67.16
CA ALA A 180 -3.09 -6.10 68.02
C ALA A 180 -3.84 -7.34 68.56
N THR A 181 -3.97 -8.41 67.77
CA THR A 181 -4.54 -9.69 68.21
C THR A 181 -3.80 -10.31 69.40
N TYR A 182 -2.48 -10.10 69.49
CA TYR A 182 -1.67 -10.58 70.61
C TYR A 182 -1.57 -9.57 71.77
N THR A 183 -2.32 -8.47 71.74
CA THR A 183 -2.36 -7.50 72.85
C THR A 183 -2.99 -8.15 74.08
N GLY A 184 -2.20 -8.33 75.14
CA GLY A 184 -2.61 -9.01 76.37
C GLY A 184 -2.13 -10.47 76.49
N GLN A 185 -1.44 -11.01 75.48
CA GLN A 185 -0.74 -12.29 75.54
C GLN A 185 0.73 -12.10 75.13
N THR A 186 1.60 -13.04 75.50
CA THR A 186 2.98 -13.02 75.03
C THR A 186 3.00 -13.45 73.56
N PRO A 187 3.54 -12.62 72.63
CA PRO A 187 3.67 -13.01 71.24
C PRO A 187 4.51 -14.28 71.09
N PRO A 188 4.23 -15.14 70.11
CA PRO A 188 5.01 -16.35 69.89
C PRO A 188 6.48 -16.02 69.64
N MET A 189 7.38 -16.65 70.40
CA MET A 189 8.82 -16.48 70.24
C MET A 189 9.35 -17.40 69.14
N ASN A 190 10.06 -16.84 68.15
CA ASN A 190 10.62 -17.60 67.03
C ASN A 190 11.93 -18.34 67.35
N ILE A 191 12.36 -18.39 68.62
CA ILE A 191 13.65 -18.97 69.05
C ILE A 191 13.76 -20.49 68.78
N PHE A 192 12.63 -21.20 68.74
CA PHE A 192 12.60 -22.64 68.44
C PHE A 192 12.25 -22.94 66.97
N ASN A 193 12.10 -21.91 66.12
CA ASN A 193 11.77 -22.10 64.71
C ASN A 193 13.06 -22.24 63.87
N PRO A 194 13.38 -23.43 63.33
CA PRO A 194 14.61 -23.65 62.56
C PRO A 194 14.66 -22.82 61.26
N ALA A 195 13.51 -22.49 60.66
CA ALA A 195 13.47 -21.64 59.48
C ALA A 195 13.87 -20.19 59.80
N ALA A 196 13.46 -19.67 60.96
CA ALA A 196 13.82 -18.32 61.39
C ALA A 196 15.35 -18.19 61.64
N TRP A 197 16.00 -19.25 62.12
CA TRP A 197 17.47 -19.28 62.25
C TRP A 197 18.19 -19.30 60.90
N ALA A 198 17.66 -20.02 59.91
CA ALA A 198 18.21 -20.01 58.56
C ALA A 198 18.15 -18.60 57.93
N ASP A 199 17.01 -17.93 58.06
CA ASP A 199 16.82 -16.55 57.59
C ASP A 199 17.73 -15.57 58.33
N PHE A 200 17.86 -15.71 59.65
CA PHE A 200 18.77 -14.91 60.46
C PHE A 200 20.23 -15.06 60.03
N ILE A 201 20.71 -16.30 59.84
CA ILE A 201 22.08 -16.56 59.37
C ILE A 201 22.30 -15.97 57.98
N GLN A 202 21.32 -16.07 57.09
CA GLN A 202 21.41 -15.47 55.75
C GLN A 202 21.44 -13.94 55.81
N ALA A 203 20.59 -13.31 56.63
CA ALA A 203 20.57 -11.86 56.83
C ALA A 203 21.89 -11.35 57.41
N TRP A 204 22.45 -12.10 58.37
CA TRP A 204 23.75 -11.79 58.92
C TRP A 204 24.87 -11.88 57.87
N LYS A 205 24.87 -12.94 57.04
CA LYS A 205 25.82 -13.08 55.92
C LYS A 205 25.68 -11.97 54.87
N ARG A 206 24.46 -11.51 54.58
CA ARG A 206 24.21 -10.36 53.69
C ARG A 206 24.67 -9.02 54.27
N GLY A 207 24.95 -8.97 55.58
CA GLY A 207 25.38 -7.76 56.26
C GLY A 207 24.22 -6.82 56.62
N ASP A 208 22.98 -7.32 56.68
CA ASP A 208 21.78 -6.52 56.94
C ASP A 208 21.84 -5.81 58.32
N PHE A 209 22.63 -6.35 59.26
CA PHE A 209 22.85 -5.80 60.61
C PHE A 209 24.11 -4.92 60.76
N LYS A 210 24.85 -4.69 59.67
CA LYS A 210 26.03 -3.81 59.73
C LYS A 210 25.56 -2.36 59.77
N ASN A 211 25.89 -1.64 60.85
CA ASN A 211 25.54 -0.24 61.01
C ASN A 211 26.14 0.58 59.85
N LYS A 212 25.29 1.29 59.10
CA LYS A 212 25.71 2.27 58.08
C LYS A 212 25.84 3.63 58.77
N ASN A 213 26.84 3.77 59.63
CA ASN A 213 27.37 5.07 60.04
C ASN A 213 28.61 5.34 59.20
#